data_AF-L0DH61-F1
#
_entry.id   AF-L0DH61-F1
#
_cell.length_a   1.000
_cell.length_b   1.000
_cell.length_c   1.000
_cell.angle_alpha   90.00
_cell.angle_beta   90.00
_cell.angle_gamma   90.00
#
_symmetry.space_group_name_H-M   'P 1'
#
loop_
_entity.id
_entity.type
_entity.pdbx_description
1 polymer ?
#
loop_
_entity_poly.entity_id
_entity_poly.type
_entity_poly.pdbx_seq_one_letter_code
_entity_poly.pdbx_strand_id
1 'polypeptide(L)'
;MKLPRMRLSMRMLMILIATLAVSLAALTTLNRSIGRGAQLWKRARILAAIGTRAREHAANFRSCSHSRSAWCGCCHSTYYGKGLDEATLTKKREEVHSKLVRQFDSIAVRADSMSRQCLYAADRPWVATPVLPGEASLKAEAFDLFEQYRNNADAY
;
A
#
# COMPACT_ATOMS: atom_id res chain seq x y z
N MET A 1 -22.84 -36.90 -53.36
CA MET A 1 -23.56 -36.01 -52.43
C MET A 1 -23.11 -34.57 -52.66
N LYS A 2 -24.01 -33.68 -53.13
CA LYS A 2 -23.71 -32.25 -53.30
C LYS A 2 -24.06 -31.52 -52.00
N LEU A 3 -23.07 -30.92 -51.33
CA LEU A 3 -23.31 -30.01 -50.20
C LEU A 3 -24.10 -28.78 -50.70
N PRO A 4 -25.15 -28.34 -49.99
CA PRO A 4 -25.88 -27.13 -50.38
C PRO A 4 -24.97 -25.91 -50.27
N ARG A 5 -24.82 -25.17 -51.38
CA ARG A 5 -24.14 -23.86 -51.39
C ARG A 5 -25.01 -22.86 -50.63
N MET A 6 -24.70 -22.63 -49.35
CA MET A 6 -25.24 -21.50 -48.59
C MET A 6 -24.77 -20.19 -49.25
N ARG A 7 -25.70 -19.46 -49.90
CA ARG A 7 -25.47 -18.08 -50.32
C ARG A 7 -25.72 -17.16 -49.12
N LEU A 8 -24.70 -16.88 -48.31
CA LEU A 8 -24.79 -15.79 -47.34
C LEU A 8 -24.93 -14.47 -48.11
N SER A 9 -25.99 -13.72 -47.80
CA SER A 9 -26.10 -12.36 -48.36
C SER A 9 -24.99 -11.48 -47.76
N MET A 10 -24.51 -10.52 -48.55
CA MET A 10 -23.47 -9.59 -48.11
C MET A 10 -23.87 -8.82 -46.83
N ARG A 11 -25.17 -8.57 -46.65
CA ARG A 11 -25.74 -8.00 -45.42
C ARG A 11 -25.57 -8.93 -44.22
N MET A 12 -25.85 -10.23 -44.40
CA MET A 12 -25.69 -11.22 -43.35
C MET A 12 -24.22 -11.38 -42.96
N LEU A 13 -23.31 -11.33 -43.92
CA LEU A 13 -21.86 -11.32 -43.68
C LEU A 13 -21.42 -10.08 -42.89
N MET A 14 -21.89 -8.88 -43.25
CA MET A 14 -21.55 -7.65 -42.53
C MET A 14 -22.06 -7.66 -41.08
N ILE A 15 -23.28 -8.16 -40.85
CA ILE A 15 -23.83 -8.32 -39.49
C ILE A 15 -22.94 -9.28 -38.68
N LEU A 16 -22.53 -10.39 -39.29
CA LEU A 16 -21.66 -11.39 -38.63
C LEU A 16 -20.30 -10.78 -38.24
N ILE A 17 -19.68 -10.02 -39.15
CA ILE A 17 -18.42 -9.31 -38.87
C ILE A 17 -18.61 -8.28 -37.74
N ALA A 18 -19.68 -7.49 -37.77
CA ALA A 18 -19.95 -6.49 -36.73
C ALA A 18 -20.16 -7.14 -35.34
N THR A 19 -20.94 -8.23 -35.27
CA THR A 19 -21.17 -8.95 -34.01
C THR A 19 -19.90 -9.60 -33.48
N LEU A 20 -19.05 -10.17 -34.35
CA LEU A 20 -17.74 -10.70 -33.97
C LEU A 20 -16.81 -9.60 -33.46
N ALA A 21 -16.76 -8.44 -34.14
CA ALA A 21 -15.92 -7.31 -33.74
C ALA A 21 -16.33 -6.76 -32.37
N VAL A 22 -17.63 -6.59 -32.12
CA VAL A 22 -18.17 -6.17 -30.81
C VAL A 22 -17.84 -7.22 -29.73
N SER A 23 -17.98 -8.50 -30.05
CA SER A 23 -17.66 -9.59 -29.11
C SER A 23 -16.16 -9.65 -28.77
N LEU A 24 -15.27 -9.47 -29.75
CA LEU A 24 -13.82 -9.38 -29.52
C LEU A 24 -13.45 -8.15 -28.69
N ALA A 25 -14.05 -6.99 -28.98
CA ALA A 25 -13.84 -5.77 -28.21
C ALA A 25 -14.32 -5.93 -26.76
N ALA A 26 -15.47 -6.55 -26.54
CA ALA A 26 -15.97 -6.88 -25.22
C ALA A 26 -15.03 -7.85 -24.48
N LEU A 27 -14.56 -8.91 -25.14
CA LEU A 27 -13.66 -9.90 -24.54
C LEU A 27 -12.30 -9.30 -24.17
N THR A 28 -11.70 -8.49 -25.04
CA THR A 28 -10.43 -7.81 -24.78
C THR A 28 -10.55 -6.80 -23.65
N THR A 29 -11.66 -6.06 -23.59
CA THR A 29 -11.96 -5.13 -22.49
C THR A 29 -12.14 -5.88 -21.17
N LEU A 30 -12.83 -7.03 -21.19
CA LEU A 30 -13.03 -7.88 -20.02
C LEU A 30 -11.71 -8.50 -19.52
N ASN A 31 -10.86 -9.00 -20.42
CA ASN A 31 -9.56 -9.54 -20.01
C ASN A 31 -8.64 -8.46 -19.43
N ARG A 32 -8.66 -7.25 -20.02
CA ARG A 32 -7.89 -6.11 -19.51
C ARG A 32 -8.40 -5.66 -18.14
N SER A 33 -9.71 -5.72 -17.91
CA SER A 33 -10.30 -5.35 -16.62
C SER A 33 -9.99 -6.38 -15.52
N ILE A 34 -10.03 -7.68 -15.84
CA ILE A 34 -9.64 -8.77 -14.91
C ILE A 34 -8.16 -8.64 -14.51
N GLY A 35 -7.26 -8.44 -15.49
CA GLY A 35 -5.83 -8.27 -15.22
C GLY A 35 -5.54 -7.03 -14.36
N ARG A 36 -6.22 -5.91 -14.63
CA ARG A 36 -6.13 -4.69 -13.82
C ARG A 36 -6.65 -4.92 -12.40
N GLY A 37 -7.78 -5.61 -12.24
CA GLY A 37 -8.36 -5.95 -10.94
C GLY A 37 -7.39 -6.77 -10.09
N ALA A 38 -6.79 -7.82 -10.64
CA ALA A 38 -5.79 -8.63 -9.95
C ALA A 38 -4.58 -7.81 -9.49
N GLN A 39 -4.08 -6.89 -10.32
CA GLN A 39 -2.99 -5.99 -9.96
C GLN A 39 -3.36 -5.05 -8.80
N LEU A 40 -4.60 -4.54 -8.78
CA LEU A 40 -5.08 -3.67 -7.72
C LEU A 40 -5.29 -4.39 -6.39
N TRP A 41 -5.79 -5.63 -6.43
CA TRP A 41 -5.83 -6.52 -5.26
C TRP A 41 -4.43 -6.73 -4.67
N LYS A 42 -3.43 -6.99 -5.51
CA LYS A 42 -2.04 -7.12 -5.07
C LYS A 42 -1.51 -5.83 -4.44
N ARG A 43 -1.75 -4.68 -5.07
CA ARG A 43 -1.36 -3.35 -4.53
C ARG A 43 -2.02 -3.08 -3.17
N ALA A 44 -3.32 -3.36 -3.04
CA ALA A 44 -4.07 -3.19 -1.81
C ALA A 44 -3.48 -3.99 -0.65
N ARG A 45 -3.09 -5.25 -0.89
CA ARG A 45 -2.46 -6.11 0.14
C ARG A 45 -1.12 -5.57 0.59
N ILE A 46 -0.29 -5.09 -0.33
CA ILE A 46 1.02 -4.49 0.00
C ILE A 46 0.81 -3.25 0.89
N LEU A 47 -0.11 -2.38 0.52
CA LEU A 47 -0.44 -1.18 1.30
C LEU A 47 -1.01 -1.53 2.68
N ALA A 48 -1.89 -2.52 2.77
CA ALA A 48 -2.41 -3.00 4.07
C ALA A 48 -1.30 -3.57 4.96
N ALA A 49 -0.33 -4.28 4.38
CA ALA A 49 0.82 -4.80 5.11
C ALA A 49 1.73 -3.66 5.65
N ILE A 50 1.97 -2.62 4.84
CA ILE A 50 2.68 -1.42 5.29
C ILE A 50 1.94 -0.77 6.46
N GLY A 51 0.62 -0.58 6.34
CA GLY A 51 -0.18 0.02 7.40
C GLY A 51 -0.17 -0.81 8.69
N THR A 52 -0.21 -2.13 8.58
CA THR A 52 -0.12 -3.05 9.73
C THR A 52 1.22 -2.92 10.44
N ARG A 53 2.34 -3.00 9.71
CA ARG A 53 3.68 -2.82 10.29
C ARG A 53 3.86 -1.46 10.94
N ALA A 54 3.37 -0.39 10.31
CA ALA A 54 3.43 0.94 10.89
C ALA A 54 2.70 1.01 12.25
N ARG A 55 1.51 0.40 12.38
CA ARG A 55 0.80 0.32 13.67
C ARG A 55 1.55 -0.51 14.70
N GLU A 56 2.16 -1.63 14.31
CA GLU A 56 2.97 -2.46 15.20
C GLU A 56 4.15 -1.65 15.76
N HIS A 57 4.87 -0.91 14.90
CA HIS A 57 5.94 -0.02 15.34
C HIS A 57 5.43 1.10 16.26
N ALA A 58 4.33 1.77 15.91
CA ALA A 58 3.72 2.79 16.77
C ALA A 58 3.35 2.22 18.14
N ALA A 59 2.79 1.01 18.19
CA ALA A 59 2.45 0.33 19.44
C ALA A 59 3.70 0.03 20.28
N ASN A 60 4.80 -0.41 19.65
CA ASN A 60 6.07 -0.63 20.33
C ASN A 60 6.65 0.67 20.92
N PHE A 61 6.53 1.80 20.22
CA PHE A 61 6.96 3.09 20.77
C PHE A 61 6.08 3.57 21.94
N ARG A 62 4.76 3.36 21.85
CA ARG A 62 3.81 3.66 22.94
C ARG A 62 4.08 2.81 24.18
N SER A 63 4.30 1.50 24.01
CA SER A 63 4.63 0.63 25.15
C SER A 63 5.97 1.03 25.78
N CYS A 64 6.94 1.39 24.95
CA CYS A 64 8.25 1.83 25.40
C CYS A 64 8.22 3.18 26.15
N SER A 65 7.35 4.11 25.76
CA SER A 65 7.16 5.37 26.51
C SER A 65 6.64 5.16 27.94
N HIS A 66 5.99 4.04 28.21
CA HIS A 66 5.53 3.69 29.55
C HIS A 66 6.59 2.95 30.40
N SER A 67 7.76 2.63 29.84
CA SER A 67 8.83 1.98 30.60
C SER A 67 9.44 2.95 31.64
N ARG A 68 9.80 2.43 32.82
CA ARG A 68 10.43 3.21 33.91
C ARG A 68 11.89 3.62 33.63
N SER A 69 12.53 3.00 32.64
CA SER A 69 13.93 3.27 32.30
C SER A 69 14.04 4.44 31.32
N ALA A 70 14.80 5.49 31.67
CA ALA A 70 15.16 6.57 30.75
C ALA A 70 15.90 6.07 29.49
N TRP A 71 16.47 4.87 29.57
CA TRP A 71 17.16 4.19 28.49
C TRP A 71 16.25 3.14 27.85
N CYS A 72 15.91 3.32 26.58
CA CYS A 72 15.19 2.33 25.79
C CYS A 72 15.99 1.95 24.54
N GLY A 73 15.99 0.66 24.20
CA GLY A 73 16.66 0.16 22.98
C GLY A 73 16.14 0.77 21.68
N CYS A 74 14.94 1.37 21.68
CA CYS A 74 14.28 1.88 20.49
C CYS A 74 14.79 3.25 20.02
N CYS A 75 15.33 4.07 20.92
CA CYS A 75 15.78 5.45 20.64
C CYS A 75 17.15 5.77 21.24
N HIS A 76 17.83 4.76 21.77
CA HIS A 76 19.06 4.89 22.53
C HIS A 76 20.14 5.68 21.78
N SER A 77 20.34 5.35 20.50
CA SER A 77 21.32 5.98 19.61
C SER A 77 21.17 7.49 19.46
N THR A 78 19.96 8.04 19.67
CA THR A 78 19.67 9.46 19.41
C THR A 78 20.18 10.39 20.51
N TYR A 79 20.36 9.87 21.74
CA TYR A 79 20.76 10.70 22.89
C TYR A 79 21.71 10.01 23.89
N TYR A 80 22.12 8.76 23.64
CA TYR A 80 23.20 8.10 24.39
C TYR A 80 24.52 8.87 24.28
N GLY A 81 25.28 8.91 25.38
CA GLY A 81 26.62 9.50 25.42
C GLY A 81 26.70 11.03 25.57
N LYS A 82 25.57 11.74 25.72
CA LYS A 82 25.56 13.21 25.87
C LYS A 82 25.73 13.74 27.30
N GLY A 83 26.01 12.87 28.29
CA GLY A 83 26.17 13.27 29.69
C GLY A 83 24.94 13.98 30.29
N LEU A 84 23.75 13.68 29.77
CA LEU A 84 22.49 14.32 30.18
C LEU A 84 21.97 13.72 31.49
N ASP A 85 21.33 14.54 32.31
CA ASP A 85 20.59 14.06 33.48
C ASP A 85 19.37 13.20 33.10
N GLU A 86 18.88 12.39 34.04
CA GLU A 86 17.81 11.43 33.83
C GLU A 86 16.47 12.10 33.45
N ALA A 87 16.18 13.28 34.01
CA ALA A 87 14.98 14.04 33.70
C ALA A 87 14.97 14.52 32.23
N THR A 88 16.11 15.01 31.75
CA THR A 88 16.30 15.46 30.37
C THR A 88 16.23 14.29 29.39
N LEU A 89 16.82 13.14 29.75
CA LEU A 89 16.73 11.91 28.95
C LEU A 89 15.29 11.43 28.83
N THR A 90 14.54 11.43 29.92
CA THR A 90 13.12 11.04 29.94
C THR A 90 12.29 11.96 29.05
N LYS A 91 12.46 13.28 29.16
CA LYS A 91 11.76 14.26 28.31
C LYS A 91 12.09 14.09 26.83
N LYS A 92 13.37 13.89 26.49
CA LYS A 92 13.80 13.65 25.10
C LYS A 92 13.24 12.35 24.54
N ARG A 93 13.21 11.28 25.34
CA ARG A 93 12.60 10.00 24.97
C ARG A 93 11.13 10.19 24.63
N GLU A 94 10.36 10.86 25.49
CA GLU A 94 8.94 11.14 25.27
C GLU A 94 8.69 11.95 24.00
N GLU A 95 9.52 12.96 23.73
CA GLU A 95 9.45 13.77 22.52
C GLU A 95 9.71 12.94 21.26
N VAL A 96 10.79 12.16 21.24
CA VAL A 96 11.16 11.30 20.11
C VAL A 96 10.09 10.22 19.88
N HIS A 97 9.63 9.54 20.93
CA HIS A 97 8.57 8.53 20.82
C HIS A 97 7.28 9.14 20.29
N SER A 98 6.85 10.27 20.84
CA SER A 98 5.62 10.95 20.40
C SER A 98 5.70 11.35 18.92
N LYS A 99 6.87 11.82 18.47
CA LYS A 99 7.10 12.15 17.07
C LYS A 99 7.03 10.91 16.18
N LEU A 100 7.74 9.83 16.54
CA LEU A 100 7.77 8.58 15.77
C LEU A 100 6.38 7.92 15.70
N VAL A 101 5.66 7.86 16.82
CA VAL A 101 4.28 7.36 16.87
C VAL A 101 3.39 8.10 15.87
N ARG A 102 3.45 9.45 15.86
CA ARG A 102 2.67 10.26 14.90
C ARG A 102 3.06 9.97 13.44
N GLN A 103 4.34 9.77 13.15
CA GLN A 103 4.80 9.45 11.80
C GLN A 103 4.30 8.07 11.36
N PHE A 104 4.41 7.05 12.22
CA PHE A 104 3.88 5.71 11.94
C PHE A 104 2.36 5.70 11.80
N ASP A 105 1.62 6.39 12.67
CA ASP A 105 0.16 6.52 12.56
C ASP A 105 -0.24 7.20 11.24
N SER A 106 0.47 8.25 10.83
CA SER A 106 0.25 8.94 9.55
C SER A 106 0.47 8.02 8.35
N ILE A 107 1.54 7.20 8.37
CA ILE A 107 1.79 6.19 7.34
C ILE A 107 0.68 5.15 7.33
N ALA A 108 0.25 4.66 8.50
CA ALA A 108 -0.80 3.66 8.62
C ALA A 108 -2.11 4.14 8.01
N VAL A 109 -2.57 5.34 8.39
CA VAL A 109 -3.83 5.93 7.88
C VAL A 109 -3.78 6.12 6.37
N ARG A 110 -2.67 6.66 5.84
CA ARG A 110 -2.52 6.85 4.39
C ARG A 110 -2.49 5.51 3.65
N ALA A 111 -1.76 4.53 4.17
CA ALA A 111 -1.66 3.21 3.56
C ALA A 111 -3.02 2.48 3.55
N ASP A 112 -3.79 2.55 4.64
CA ASP A 112 -5.14 2.00 4.71
C ASP A 112 -6.09 2.66 3.70
N SER A 113 -6.06 3.99 3.63
CA SER A 113 -6.90 4.76 2.71
C SER A 113 -6.61 4.35 1.26
N MET A 114 -5.32 4.29 0.88
CA MET A 114 -4.92 3.87 -0.46
C MET A 114 -5.21 2.39 -0.72
N SER A 115 -5.07 1.53 0.29
CA SER A 115 -5.43 0.11 0.18
C SER A 115 -6.92 -0.05 -0.14
N ARG A 116 -7.80 0.66 0.59
CA ARG A 116 -9.25 0.66 0.35
C ARG A 116 -9.61 1.21 -1.02
N GLN A 117 -8.95 2.28 -1.48
CA GLN A 117 -9.15 2.80 -2.83
C GLN A 117 -8.74 1.78 -3.91
N CYS A 118 -7.65 1.04 -3.70
CA CYS A 118 -7.24 -0.04 -4.60
C CYS A 118 -8.28 -1.17 -4.63
N LEU A 119 -8.80 -1.60 -3.47
CA LEU A 119 -9.86 -2.62 -3.38
C LEU A 119 -11.13 -2.17 -4.12
N TYR A 120 -11.59 -0.96 -3.83
CA TYR A 120 -12.78 -0.39 -4.47
C TYR A 120 -12.63 -0.30 -6.00
N ALA A 121 -11.46 0.11 -6.50
CA ALA A 121 -11.19 0.16 -7.93
C ALA A 121 -10.97 -1.24 -8.55
N ALA A 122 -10.54 -2.23 -7.77
CA ALA A 122 -10.38 -3.60 -8.24
C ALA A 122 -11.74 -4.25 -8.53
N ASP A 123 -12.72 -3.98 -7.68
CA ASP A 123 -14.10 -4.50 -7.82
C ASP A 123 -14.90 -3.75 -8.89
N ARG A 124 -14.45 -2.55 -9.28
CA ARG A 124 -15.16 -1.65 -10.20
C ARG A 124 -14.24 -1.24 -11.35
N PRO A 125 -14.15 -2.05 -12.42
CA PRO A 125 -13.18 -1.81 -13.48
C PRO A 125 -13.38 -0.51 -14.27
N TRP A 126 -14.57 0.09 -14.20
CA TRP A 126 -14.88 1.41 -14.77
C TRP A 126 -14.41 2.58 -13.91
N VAL A 127 -13.95 2.35 -12.68
CA VAL A 127 -13.45 3.40 -11.79
C VAL A 127 -12.00 3.74 -12.12
N ALA A 128 -11.66 5.03 -12.03
CA ALA A 128 -10.28 5.50 -12.19
C ALA A 128 -9.39 4.87 -11.12
N THR A 129 -8.20 4.42 -11.53
CA THR A 129 -7.24 3.82 -10.60
C THR A 129 -6.65 4.89 -9.70
N PRO A 130 -6.46 4.61 -8.39
CA PRO A 130 -5.79 5.55 -7.51
C PRO A 130 -4.36 5.84 -7.99
N VAL A 131 -3.98 7.11 -7.84
CA VAL A 131 -2.80 7.76 -8.43
C VAL A 131 -1.50 7.12 -7.92
N LEU A 132 -0.65 6.67 -8.84
CA LEU A 132 0.63 5.98 -8.56
C LEU A 132 1.70 6.83 -7.84
N PRO A 133 1.89 8.13 -8.18
CA PRO A 133 2.87 8.99 -7.50
C PRO A 133 2.77 9.01 -5.96
N GLY A 134 1.55 9.09 -5.41
CA GLY A 134 1.35 9.08 -3.96
C GLY A 134 1.72 7.75 -3.30
N GLU A 135 1.54 6.63 -4.02
CA GLU A 135 1.89 5.30 -3.52
C GLU A 135 3.40 5.11 -3.45
N ALA A 136 4.13 5.56 -4.47
CA ALA A 136 5.58 5.46 -4.52
C ALA A 136 6.23 6.29 -3.40
N SER A 137 5.75 7.52 -3.21
CA SER A 137 6.22 8.40 -2.12
C SER A 137 5.93 7.80 -0.74
N LEU A 138 4.71 7.29 -0.52
CA LEU A 138 4.35 6.65 0.75
C LEU A 138 5.19 5.40 1.04
N LYS A 139 5.47 4.59 0.01
CA LYS A 139 6.34 3.41 0.16
C LYS A 139 7.76 3.83 0.53
N ALA A 140 8.34 4.80 -0.17
CA ALA A 140 9.69 5.30 0.13
C ALA A 140 9.77 5.82 1.56
N GLU A 141 8.82 6.68 1.98
CA GLU A 141 8.75 7.20 3.34
C GLU A 141 8.63 6.08 4.39
N ALA A 142 7.80 5.07 4.13
CA ALA A 142 7.64 3.93 5.03
C ALA A 142 8.91 3.08 5.12
N PHE A 143 9.56 2.78 3.99
CA PHE A 143 10.79 2.00 3.96
C PHE A 143 11.92 2.70 4.72
N ASP A 144 12.12 4.00 4.47
CA ASP A 144 13.14 4.79 5.16
C ASP A 144 12.91 4.79 6.68
N LEU A 145 11.65 4.98 7.11
CA LEU A 145 11.32 5.01 8.53
C LEU A 145 11.45 3.62 9.20
N PHE A 146 11.06 2.54 8.50
CA PHE A 146 11.24 1.17 8.99
C PHE A 146 12.71 0.79 9.09
N GLU A 147 13.53 1.19 8.12
CA GLU A 147 14.97 0.92 8.13
C GLU A 147 15.67 1.70 9.25
N GLN A 148 15.33 2.98 9.44
CA GLN A 148 15.82 3.76 10.58
C GLN A 148 15.45 3.09 11.92
N TYR A 149 14.23 2.59 12.05
CA TYR A 149 13.82 1.87 13.25
C TYR A 149 14.63 0.58 13.45
N ARG A 150 14.74 -0.26 12.43
CA ARG A 150 15.49 -1.52 12.50
C ARG A 150 16.95 -1.28 12.86
N ASN A 151 17.61 -0.34 12.20
CA ASN A 151 19.01 -0.02 12.47
C ASN A 151 19.22 0.52 13.89
N ASN A 152 18.23 1.20 14.47
CA ASN A 152 18.26 1.63 15.86
C ASN A 152 18.01 0.46 16.84
N ALA A 153 17.18 -0.51 16.46
CA ALA A 153 16.85 -1.68 17.28
C ALA A 153 18.00 -2.72 17.30
N ASP A 154 18.62 -3.01 16.16
CA ASP A 154 19.67 -4.03 15.99
C ASP A 154 21.05 -3.60 16.54
N ALA A 155 21.21 -2.32 16.92
CA ALA A 155 22.43 -1.81 17.54
C ALA A 155 22.62 -2.28 19.02
N TYR A 156 21.71 -3.11 19.53
CA TYR A 156 21.63 -3.61 20.91
C TYR A 156 21.05 -5.01 20.97
#